data_AF-A0A7S2V4W1-F1
#
_entry.id   AF-A0A7S2V4W1-F1
#
_cell.length_a   1.000
_cell.length_b   1.000
_cell.length_c   1.000
_cell.angle_alpha   90.00
_cell.angle_beta   90.00
_cell.angle_gamma   90.00
#
_symmetry.space_group_name_H-M   'P 1'
#
loop_
_entity.id
_entity.type
_entity.pdbx_description
1 polymer ?
#
loop_
_entity_poly.entity_id
_entity_poly.type
_entity_poly.pdbx_seq_one_letter_code
_entity_poly.pdbx_strand_id
1 'polypeptide(L)'
;MGKSVEANEMTQEKKAERERQEAMIQGVVQNMLLTGAVGATWGSVLAVYRGHSVPYYTLNMGATWGMIGAVFFSLQEVMERQLGLGYPEAPAATGFITGFGMTTPFLGPIKGVKAGLML
;
A
#
# COMPACT_ATOMS: atom_id res chain seq x y z
N MET A 1 41.39 -14.58 14.34
CA MET A 1 40.24 -14.18 15.19
C MET A 1 39.37 -13.08 14.59
N GLY A 2 39.85 -12.18 13.71
CA GLY A 2 39.00 -11.14 13.09
C GLY A 2 37.93 -11.64 12.11
N LYS A 3 38.27 -12.60 11.22
CA LYS A 3 37.35 -13.10 10.17
C LYS A 3 36.10 -13.82 10.70
N SER A 4 36.17 -14.42 11.90
CA SER A 4 35.03 -15.11 12.52
C SER A 4 34.07 -14.15 13.22
N VAL A 5 34.53 -12.95 13.58
CA VAL A 5 33.69 -11.91 14.19
C VAL A 5 32.92 -11.18 13.09
N GLU A 6 33.58 -10.79 11.99
CA GLU A 6 32.92 -10.19 10.81
C GLU A 6 31.85 -11.10 10.20
N ALA A 7 32.10 -12.41 10.12
CA ALA A 7 31.12 -13.36 9.59
C ALA A 7 29.87 -13.50 10.50
N ASN A 8 30.06 -13.39 11.82
CA ASN A 8 28.95 -13.41 12.77
C ASN A 8 28.14 -12.10 12.73
N GLU A 9 28.81 -10.95 12.64
CA GLU A 9 28.17 -9.63 12.53
C GLU A 9 27.35 -9.53 11.23
N MET A 10 27.92 -9.95 10.10
CA MET A 10 27.21 -9.96 8.81
C MET A 10 25.99 -10.92 8.80
N THR A 11 26.05 -11.99 9.61
CA THR A 11 24.92 -12.92 9.77
C THR A 11 23.82 -12.32 10.63
N GLN A 12 24.16 -11.54 11.66
CA GLN A 12 23.18 -10.85 12.49
C GLN A 12 22.51 -9.69 11.75
N GLU A 13 23.26 -8.92 10.97
CA GLU A 13 22.73 -7.82 10.16
C GLU A 13 21.69 -8.33 9.15
N LYS A 14 22.01 -9.38 8.40
CA LYS A 14 21.06 -10.01 7.45
C LYS A 14 19.82 -10.58 8.12
N LYS A 15 19.93 -11.12 9.34
CA LYS A 15 18.77 -11.60 10.09
C LYS A 15 17.88 -10.45 10.53
N ALA A 16 18.47 -9.38 11.06
CA ALA A 16 17.73 -8.18 11.44
C ALA A 16 17.05 -7.52 10.22
N GLU A 17 17.69 -7.51 9.06
CA GLU A 17 17.06 -7.05 7.81
C GLU A 17 15.87 -7.92 7.40
N ARG A 18 15.99 -9.25 7.50
CA ARG A 18 14.88 -10.17 7.19
C ARG A 18 13.71 -10.02 8.14
N GLU A 19 13.95 -9.95 9.44
CA GLU A 19 12.90 -9.73 10.45
C GLU A 19 12.16 -8.41 10.20
N ARG A 20 12.89 -7.35 9.81
CA ARG A 20 12.30 -6.07 9.42
C ARG A 20 11.50 -6.15 8.11
N GLN A 21 11.95 -6.93 7.14
CA GLN A 21 11.19 -7.16 5.91
C GLN A 21 9.91 -7.95 6.19
N GLU A 22 9.96 -8.96 7.06
CA GLU A 22 8.78 -9.74 7.43
C GLU A 22 7.76 -8.88 8.19
N ALA A 23 8.19 -8.04 9.12
CA ALA A 23 7.31 -7.10 9.82
C ALA A 23 6.65 -6.10 8.86
N MET A 24 7.43 -5.56 7.91
CA MET A 24 6.93 -4.67 6.85
C MET A 24 5.86 -5.38 6.01
N ILE A 25 6.18 -6.57 5.50
CA ILE A 25 5.27 -7.36 4.66
C ILE A 25 3.98 -7.68 5.43
N GLN A 26 4.08 -8.06 6.70
CA GLN A 26 2.90 -8.31 7.54
C GLN A 26 2.03 -7.06 7.69
N GLY A 27 2.63 -5.90 7.94
CA GLY A 27 1.92 -4.62 8.03
C GLY A 27 1.21 -4.26 6.73
N VAL A 28 1.91 -4.37 5.59
CA VAL A 28 1.34 -4.11 4.26
C VAL A 28 0.20 -5.09 3.95
N VAL A 29 0.37 -6.38 4.24
CA VAL A 29 -0.66 -7.41 4.00
C VAL A 29 -1.88 -7.17 4.88
N GLN A 30 -1.70 -6.86 6.16
CA GLN A 30 -2.81 -6.56 7.06
C GLN A 30 -3.60 -5.33 6.58
N ASN A 31 -2.90 -4.27 6.19
CA ASN A 31 -3.54 -3.06 5.69
C ASN A 31 -4.21 -3.28 4.33
N MET A 32 -3.61 -4.07 3.43
CA MET A 32 -4.22 -4.51 2.17
C MET A 32 -5.53 -5.26 2.40
N LEU A 33 -5.57 -6.15 3.40
CA LEU A 33 -6.79 -6.89 3.74
C LEU A 33 -7.87 -5.96 4.31
N LEU A 34 -7.49 -4.99 5.15
CA LEU A 34 -8.42 -4.00 5.69
C LEU A 34 -9.00 -3.10 4.59
N THR A 35 -8.16 -2.53 3.72
CA THR A 35 -8.64 -1.70 2.61
C THR A 35 -9.45 -2.52 1.62
N GLY A 36 -9.06 -3.77 1.37
CA GLY A 36 -9.81 -4.70 0.52
C GLY A 36 -11.19 -5.03 1.09
N ALA A 37 -11.31 -5.25 2.41
CA ALA A 37 -12.60 -5.47 3.06
C ALA A 37 -13.51 -4.24 3.00
N VAL A 38 -12.96 -3.03 3.19
CA VAL A 38 -13.70 -1.77 3.04
C VAL A 38 -14.16 -1.60 1.58
N GLY A 39 -13.29 -1.84 0.61
CA GLY A 39 -13.61 -1.77 -0.81
C GLY A 39 -14.66 -2.79 -1.23
N ALA A 40 -14.60 -4.02 -0.70
CA ALA A 40 -15.62 -5.04 -0.91
C ALA A 40 -16.97 -4.62 -0.32
N THR A 41 -16.98 -4.09 0.90
CA THR A 41 -18.20 -3.59 1.55
C THR A 41 -18.84 -2.46 0.75
N TRP A 42 -18.05 -1.50 0.26
CA TRP A 42 -18.55 -0.45 -0.61
C TRP A 42 -19.01 -0.99 -1.97
N GLY A 43 -18.27 -1.96 -2.51
CA GLY A 43 -18.61 -2.66 -3.75
C GLY A 43 -19.96 -3.37 -3.66
N SER A 44 -20.28 -4.02 -2.55
CA SER A 44 -21.55 -4.72 -2.38
C SER A 44 -22.73 -3.74 -2.38
N VAL A 45 -22.61 -2.59 -1.70
CA VAL A 45 -23.61 -1.51 -1.72
C VAL A 45 -23.81 -0.97 -3.14
N LEU A 46 -22.72 -0.67 -3.85
CA LEU A 46 -22.77 -0.16 -5.22
C LEU A 46 -23.34 -1.19 -6.20
N ALA A 47 -23.07 -2.47 -6.00
CA ALA A 47 -23.57 -3.54 -6.84
C ALA A 47 -25.10 -3.63 -6.77
N VAL A 48 -25.65 -3.57 -5.55
CA VAL A 48 -27.10 -3.54 -5.31
C VAL A 48 -27.71 -2.29 -5.93
N TYR A 49 -27.11 -1.12 -5.72
CA TYR A 49 -27.62 0.13 -6.27
C TYR A 49 -27.62 0.18 -7.81
N ARG A 50 -26.60 -0.39 -8.46
CA ARG A 50 -26.43 -0.36 -9.92
C ARG A 50 -27.05 -1.57 -10.64
N GLY A 51 -27.62 -2.53 -9.91
CA GLY A 51 -28.19 -3.75 -10.49
C GLY A 51 -27.15 -4.68 -11.12
N HIS A 52 -25.90 -4.68 -10.63
CA HIS A 52 -24.84 -5.59 -11.08
C HIS A 52 -24.78 -6.86 -10.21
N SER A 53 -24.07 -7.87 -10.70
CA SER A 53 -23.76 -9.07 -9.92
C SER A 53 -22.95 -8.69 -8.67
N VAL A 54 -23.56 -8.85 -7.49
CA VAL A 54 -22.97 -8.58 -6.18
C VAL A 54 -21.63 -9.30 -5.99
N PRO A 55 -21.50 -10.63 -6.19
CA PRO A 55 -20.23 -11.31 -5.92
C PRO A 55 -19.10 -10.80 -6.82
N TYR A 56 -19.37 -10.60 -8.12
CA TYR A 56 -18.36 -10.14 -9.06
C TYR A 56 -17.90 -8.71 -8.76
N TYR A 57 -18.85 -7.79 -8.53
CA TYR A 57 -18.54 -6.39 -8.30
C TYR A 57 -17.85 -6.16 -6.94
N THR A 58 -18.27 -6.91 -5.91
CA THR A 58 -17.66 -6.91 -4.58
C THR A 58 -16.21 -7.40 -4.63
N LEU A 59 -15.96 -8.53 -5.29
CA LEU A 59 -14.60 -9.07 -5.44
C LEU A 59 -13.71 -8.11 -6.22
N ASN A 60 -14.20 -7.55 -7.33
CA ASN A 60 -13.43 -6.62 -8.14
C ASN A 60 -13.07 -5.35 -7.36
N MET A 61 -14.03 -4.77 -6.64
CA MET A 61 -13.76 -3.60 -5.79
C MET A 61 -12.83 -3.95 -4.63
N GLY A 62 -13.04 -5.06 -3.94
CA GLY A 62 -12.16 -5.51 -2.86
C GLY A 62 -10.71 -5.72 -3.32
N ALA A 63 -10.51 -6.38 -4.46
CA ALA A 63 -9.18 -6.56 -5.04
C ALA A 63 -8.53 -5.22 -5.44
N THR A 64 -9.30 -4.31 -6.04
CA THR A 64 -8.81 -2.98 -6.45
C THR A 64 -8.36 -2.16 -5.24
N TRP A 65 -9.20 -2.04 -4.21
CA TRP A 65 -8.88 -1.30 -2.99
C TRP A 65 -7.80 -1.98 -2.15
N GLY A 66 -7.73 -3.31 -2.18
CA GLY A 66 -6.61 -4.06 -1.62
C GLY A 66 -5.30 -3.64 -2.27
N MET A 67 -5.21 -3.70 -3.61
CA MET A 67 -3.99 -3.30 -4.34
C MET A 67 -3.63 -1.83 -4.09
N ILE A 68 -4.60 -0.92 -4.08
CA ILE A 68 -4.36 0.50 -3.75
C ILE A 68 -3.77 0.63 -2.34
N GLY A 69 -4.35 -0.07 -1.36
CA GLY A 69 -3.83 -0.08 0.01
C GLY A 69 -2.41 -0.64 0.08
N ALA A 70 -2.14 -1.77 -0.57
CA ALA A 70 -0.81 -2.35 -0.60
C ALA A 70 0.25 -1.36 -1.13
N VAL A 71 -0.04 -0.69 -2.25
CA VAL A 71 0.86 0.32 -2.84
C VAL A 71 1.03 1.52 -1.91
N PHE A 72 -0.06 2.04 -1.35
CA PHE A 72 -0.04 3.19 -0.44
C PHE A 72 0.79 2.89 0.80
N PHE A 73 0.51 1.80 1.53
CA PHE A 73 1.23 1.50 2.78
C PHE A 73 2.70 1.12 2.53
N SER A 74 3.01 0.47 1.40
CA SER A 74 4.40 0.21 1.02
C SER A 74 5.17 1.50 0.76
N LEU A 75 4.57 2.45 0.03
CA LEU A 75 5.18 3.76 -0.22
C LEU A 75 5.30 4.59 1.05
N GLN A 76 4.32 4.49 1.95
CA GLN A 76 4.34 5.22 3.22
C GLN A 76 5.50 4.73 4.08
N GLU A 77 5.73 3.42 4.19
CA GLU A 77 6.89 2.89 4.92
C GLU A 77 8.23 3.31 4.28
N VAL A 78 8.31 3.37 2.96
CA VAL A 78 9.52 3.87 2.27
C VAL A 78 9.74 5.35 2.56
N MET A 79 8.68 6.17 2.50
CA MET A 79 8.73 7.60 2.81
C MET A 79 9.11 7.86 4.26
N GLU A 80 8.51 7.15 5.21
CA GLU A 80 8.84 7.25 6.64
C GLU A 80 10.29 6.84 6.92
N ARG A 81 10.84 5.88 6.15
CA ARG A 81 12.27 5.53 6.23
C ARG A 81 13.19 6.60 5.67
N GLN A 82 12.80 7.28 4.60
CA GLN A 82 13.63 8.30 3.96
C GLN A 82 13.55 9.67 4.66
N LEU A 83 12.37 10.04 5.14
CA LEU A 83 12.10 11.36 5.73
C LEU A 83 12.10 11.35 7.26
N GLY A 84 12.02 10.17 7.88
CA GLY A 84 11.90 10.00 9.32
C GLY A 84 10.44 9.96 9.81
N LEU A 85 10.23 9.25 10.92
CA LEU A 85 8.92 9.14 11.57
C LEU A 85 8.42 10.52 12.01
N GLY A 86 7.19 10.86 11.62
CA GLY A 86 6.51 12.08 12.07
C GLY A 86 6.51 13.24 11.07
N TYR A 87 6.95 13.04 9.82
CA TYR A 87 6.67 14.02 8.76
C TYR A 87 5.17 14.00 8.42
N PRO A 88 4.42 15.07 8.75
CA PRO A 88 2.97 15.09 8.54
C PRO A 88 2.58 15.09 7.05
N GLU A 89 3.55 15.40 6.18
CA GLU A 89 3.38 15.45 4.73
C GLU A 89 3.62 14.08 4.05
N ALA A 90 4.25 13.11 4.73
CA ALA A 90 4.55 11.80 4.15
C ALA A 90 3.30 11.01 3.73
N PRO A 91 2.19 11.00 4.50
CA PRO A 91 0.94 10.37 4.06
C PRO A 91 0.33 11.07 2.84
N ALA A 92 0.37 12.42 2.80
CA ALA A 92 -0.18 13.21 1.69
C ALA A 92 0.61 13.00 0.39
N ALA A 93 1.94 12.99 0.48
CA ALA A 93 2.80 12.71 -0.68
C ALA A 93 2.60 11.28 -1.20
N THR A 94 2.42 10.32 -0.28
CA THR A 94 2.14 8.93 -0.63
C THR A 94 0.76 8.76 -1.29
N GLY A 95 -0.25 9.46 -0.77
CA GLY A 95 -1.59 9.53 -1.35
C GLY A 95 -1.56 10.11 -2.75
N PHE A 96 -0.81 11.20 -2.94
CA PHE A 96 -0.61 11.82 -4.24
C PHE A 96 0.05 10.88 -5.25
N ILE A 97 1.17 10.24 -4.88
CA ILE A 97 1.89 9.33 -5.77
C ILE A 97 1.03 8.11 -6.12
N THR A 98 0.31 7.55 -5.14
CA THR A 98 -0.55 6.38 -5.36
C THR A 98 -1.72 6.74 -6.27
N GLY A 99 -2.43 7.84 -5.97
CA GLY A 99 -3.54 8.33 -6.77
C GLY A 99 -3.12 8.69 -8.19
N PHE A 100 -2.07 9.48 -8.33
CA PHE A 100 -1.53 9.88 -9.63
C PHE A 100 -1.01 8.67 -10.41
N GLY A 101 -0.18 7.82 -9.80
CA GLY A 101 0.46 6.67 -10.45
C GLY A 101 -0.54 5.62 -10.90
N MET A 102 -1.58 5.35 -10.11
CA MET A 102 -2.57 4.34 -10.47
C MET A 102 -3.64 4.84 -11.44
N THR A 103 -3.94 6.14 -11.50
CA THR A 103 -5.01 6.64 -12.37
C THR A 103 -4.53 7.29 -13.66
N THR A 104 -3.32 7.86 -13.70
CA THR A 104 -2.76 8.50 -14.90
C THR A 104 -2.71 7.57 -16.12
N PRO A 105 -2.27 6.30 -16.02
CA PRO A 105 -2.19 5.41 -17.18
C PRO A 105 -3.56 5.03 -17.79
N PHE A 106 -4.63 5.05 -16.99
CA PHE A 106 -5.95 4.57 -17.42
C PHE A 106 -6.94 5.70 -17.73
N LEU A 107 -6.82 6.82 -17.02
CA LEU A 107 -7.80 7.91 -17.03
C LEU A 107 -7.22 9.23 -17.56
N GLY A 108 -5.91 9.26 -17.84
CA GLY A 108 -5.19 10.42 -18.33
C GLY A 108 -4.73 11.38 -17.22
N PRO A 109 -3.83 12.32 -17.55
CA PRO A 109 -3.10 13.13 -16.57
C PRO A 109 -3.99 14.05 -15.72
N ILE A 110 -5.07 14.60 -16.29
CA ILE A 110 -5.99 15.50 -15.55
C ILE A 110 -6.74 14.73 -14.45
N LYS A 111 -7.17 13.50 -14.74
CA LYS A 111 -7.81 12.63 -13.74
C LYS A 111 -6.78 12.07 -12.76
N GLY A 112 -5.55 11.83 -13.24
CA GLY A 112 -4.35 11.57 -12.44
C GLY A 112 -4.15 12.56 -11.30
N VAL A 113 -4.05 13.84 -11.64
CA VAL A 113 -3.84 14.92 -10.66
C VAL A 113 -5.02 15.02 -9.69
N LYS A 114 -6.26 14.90 -10.18
CA LYS A 114 -7.45 14.92 -9.31
C LYS A 114 -7.45 13.76 -8.32
N ALA A 115 -7.11 12.54 -8.76
CA ALA A 115 -7.04 11.39 -7.88
C ALA A 115 -5.91 11.54 -6.84
N GLY A 116 -4.76 12.09 -7.24
CA GLY A 116 -3.67 12.38 -6.31
C GLY A 116 -4.00 13.45 -5.26
N LEU A 117 -4.92 14.38 -5.55
CA LEU A 117 -5.37 15.39 -4.59
C LEU A 117 -6.52 14.94 -3.69
N MET A 118 -7.19 13.82 -4.01
CA MET A 118 -8.33 13.30 -3.25
C MET A 118 -7.95 12.20 -2.25
N LEU A 119 -6.70 11.73 -2.29
CA LEU A 119 -6.10 10.77 -1.35
C LEU A 119 -5.23 11.50 -0.34
#